data_AF-V6M8H7-F1
#
_entry.id   AF-V6M8H7-F1
#
_cell.length_a   1.000
_cell.length_b   1.000
_cell.length_c   1.000
_cell.angle_alpha   90.00
_cell.angle_beta   90.00
_cell.angle_gamma   90.00
#
_symmetry.space_group_name_H-M   'P 1'
#
loop_
_entity.id
_entity.type
_entity.pdbx_description
1 polymer ?
#
loop_
_entity_poly.entity_id
_entity_poly.type
_entity_poly.pdbx_seq_one_letter_code
_entity_poly.pdbx_strand_id
1 'polypeptide(L)'
;MEITDNLIELLIQIVHRIGVRAERKVEKEILNDLRKLSNKYGILFNMAQSAVSNPEGVLRDVIIPVVNEQTLRDLIKEIKHTGPAYREKINTIIRASYGSHYRRMVPEILGILEFRSNNEVHRPVIRALELVKKFSDTGYHYLPMSEEIPIDGIILTVNKEIIVEKDEKGQERINRMNYEISVLQALREKLRCTKIWVAGANRYRNPDHDLPTDFEERREENYKALKQPLDRKHSLQH
;
A
#
# COMPACT_ATOMS: atom_id res chain seq x y z
N MET A 1 -26.68 -13.37 3.03
CA MET A 1 -25.26 -13.20 2.69
C MET A 1 -24.55 -14.48 3.10
N GLU A 2 -23.88 -15.16 2.19
CA GLU A 2 -23.27 -16.47 2.45
C GLU A 2 -22.06 -16.33 3.40
N ILE A 3 -21.74 -17.38 4.15
CA ILE A 3 -20.64 -17.40 5.13
C ILE A 3 -19.30 -17.01 4.48
N THR A 4 -19.06 -17.47 3.25
CA THR A 4 -17.87 -17.14 2.45
C THR A 4 -17.76 -15.63 2.20
N ASP A 5 -18.84 -14.97 1.76
CA ASP A 5 -18.84 -13.53 1.52
C ASP A 5 -18.56 -12.74 2.82
N ASN A 6 -19.10 -13.19 3.96
CA ASN A 6 -18.87 -12.55 5.25
C ASN A 6 -17.40 -12.64 5.67
N LEU A 7 -16.74 -13.78 5.44
CA LEU A 7 -15.32 -13.96 5.73
C LEU A 7 -14.44 -13.07 4.82
N ILE A 8 -14.78 -12.96 3.54
CA ILE A 8 -14.08 -12.07 2.59
C ILE A 8 -14.24 -10.61 3.01
N GLU A 9 -15.46 -10.18 3.36
CA GLU A 9 -15.70 -8.83 3.87
C GLU A 9 -14.92 -8.54 5.14
N LEU A 10 -14.90 -9.48 6.09
CA LEU A 10 -14.12 -9.34 7.32
C LEU A 10 -12.63 -9.14 6.99
N LEU A 11 -12.07 -9.94 6.08
CA LEU A 11 -10.67 -9.80 5.65
C LEU A 11 -10.42 -8.43 5.02
N ILE A 12 -11.28 -7.98 4.11
CA ILE A 12 -11.20 -6.67 3.46
C ILE A 12 -11.26 -5.53 4.48
N GLN A 13 -12.14 -5.65 5.48
CA GLN A 13 -12.31 -4.67 6.54
C GLN A 13 -11.11 -4.61 7.47
N ILE A 14 -10.53 -5.76 7.84
CA ILE A 14 -9.32 -5.84 8.66
C ILE A 14 -8.18 -5.06 7.98
N VAL A 15 -7.89 -5.41 6.73
CA VAL A 15 -6.80 -4.78 5.96
C VAL A 15 -7.03 -3.27 5.83
N HIS A 16 -8.26 -2.85 5.53
CA HIS A 16 -8.61 -1.44 5.42
C HIS A 16 -8.42 -0.69 6.74
N ARG A 17 -8.91 -1.26 7.84
CA ARG A 17 -8.93 -0.62 9.16
C ARG A 17 -7.52 -0.42 9.70
N ILE A 18 -6.62 -1.36 9.47
CA ILE A 18 -5.21 -1.24 9.87
C ILE A 18 -4.57 -0.02 9.20
N GLY A 19 -4.74 0.13 7.87
CA GLY A 19 -4.20 1.27 7.12
C GLY A 19 -4.79 2.60 7.56
N VAL A 20 -6.12 2.73 7.53
CA VAL A 20 -6.81 3.98 7.88
C VAL A 20 -6.54 4.41 9.33
N ARG A 21 -6.46 3.46 10.27
CA ARG A 21 -6.15 3.78 11.67
C ARG A 21 -4.72 4.28 11.82
N ALA A 22 -3.78 3.71 11.07
CA ALA A 22 -2.39 4.17 11.07
C ALA A 22 -2.29 5.59 10.51
N GLU A 23 -2.87 5.84 9.34
CA GLU A 23 -2.94 7.18 8.73
C GLU A 23 -3.53 8.21 9.71
N ARG A 24 -4.73 7.95 10.24
CA ARG A 24 -5.39 8.87 11.20
C ARG A 24 -4.56 9.11 12.46
N LYS A 25 -3.82 8.10 12.94
CA LYS A 25 -2.96 8.26 14.11
C LYS A 25 -1.79 9.19 13.80
N VAL A 26 -1.13 8.98 12.66
CA VAL A 26 -0.01 9.84 12.24
C VAL A 26 -0.51 11.26 11.93
N GLU A 27 -1.64 11.41 11.23
CA GLU A 27 -2.27 12.71 10.96
C GLU A 27 -2.60 13.46 12.27
N LYS A 28 -3.15 12.76 13.27
CA LYS A 28 -3.45 13.38 14.57
C LYS A 28 -2.18 13.82 15.30
N GLU A 29 -1.13 13.02 15.28
CA GLU A 29 0.18 13.39 15.83
C GLU A 29 0.75 14.62 15.12
N ILE A 30 0.66 14.64 13.78
CA ILE A 30 1.07 15.79 12.97
C ILE A 30 0.24 17.03 13.32
N LEU A 31 -1.09 16.94 13.33
CA LEU A 31 -1.96 18.09 13.65
C LEU A 31 -1.71 18.65 15.05
N ASN A 32 -1.42 17.78 16.02
CA ASN A 32 -1.05 18.21 17.38
C ASN A 32 0.30 18.95 17.40
N ASP A 33 1.26 18.50 16.60
CA ASP A 33 2.54 19.20 16.42
C ASP A 33 2.35 20.52 15.63
N LEU A 34 1.46 20.56 14.64
CA LEU A 34 1.19 21.71 13.76
C LEU A 34 0.34 22.82 14.36
N ARG A 35 -0.55 22.52 15.32
CA ARG A 35 -1.30 23.56 16.06
C ARG A 35 -0.37 24.56 16.78
N LYS A 36 0.92 24.27 16.88
CA LYS A 36 1.96 25.18 17.39
C LYS A 36 2.49 26.18 16.34
N LEU A 37 2.16 26.04 15.05
CA LEU A 37 2.69 26.84 13.93
C LEU A 37 1.59 27.48 13.06
N SER A 38 0.76 28.37 13.62
CA SER A 38 -0.43 28.89 12.92
C SER A 38 -0.17 29.89 11.77
N ASN A 39 1.06 30.37 11.53
CA ASN A 39 1.36 31.41 10.53
C ASN A 39 2.41 31.01 9.46
N LYS A 40 2.35 29.76 8.96
CA LYS A 40 3.34 29.19 8.03
C LYS A 40 3.47 29.88 6.67
N TYR A 41 2.35 30.30 6.08
CA TYR A 41 2.37 31.03 4.80
C TYR A 41 2.97 32.42 4.98
N GLY A 42 2.75 33.07 6.13
CA GLY A 42 3.42 34.33 6.47
C GLY A 42 4.93 34.15 6.64
N ILE A 43 5.38 33.07 7.29
CA ILE A 43 6.82 32.80 7.48
C ILE A 43 7.52 32.53 6.14
N LEU A 44 6.96 31.67 5.29
CA LEU A 44 7.52 31.40 3.96
C LEU A 44 7.55 32.65 3.08
N PHE A 45 6.48 33.44 3.11
CA PHE A 45 6.39 34.71 2.39
C PHE A 45 7.46 35.70 2.85
N ASN A 46 7.62 35.89 4.17
CA ASN A 46 8.59 36.82 4.71
C ASN A 46 10.04 36.40 4.41
N MET A 47 10.35 35.10 4.45
CA MET A 47 11.67 34.59 4.04
C MET A 47 11.93 34.83 2.54
N ALA A 48 10.96 34.52 1.69
CA ALA A 48 11.07 34.74 0.24
C ALA A 48 11.23 36.23 -0.09
N GLN A 49 10.46 37.10 0.58
CA GLN A 49 10.55 38.54 0.44
C GLN A 49 11.93 39.06 0.86
N SER A 50 12.45 38.62 2.02
CA SER A 50 13.77 39.04 2.50
C SER A 50 14.89 38.61 1.54
N ALA A 51 14.82 37.38 1.02
CA ALA A 51 15.79 36.87 0.04
C ALA A 51 15.74 37.63 -1.29
N VAL A 52 14.55 37.99 -1.78
CA VAL A 52 14.40 38.77 -3.02
C VAL A 52 14.85 40.21 -2.84
N SER A 53 14.60 40.81 -1.67
CA SER A 53 15.02 42.19 -1.36
C SER A 53 16.53 42.32 -1.12
N ASN A 54 17.22 41.23 -0.75
CA ASN A 54 18.65 41.23 -0.47
C ASN A 54 19.35 39.98 -1.05
N PRO A 55 19.46 39.89 -2.39
CA PRO A 55 19.90 38.67 -3.07
C PRO A 55 21.37 38.30 -2.79
N GLU A 56 22.25 39.29 -2.59
CA GLU A 56 23.69 39.11 -2.31
C GLU A 56 24.00 39.09 -0.80
N GLY A 57 22.98 39.17 0.06
CA GLY A 57 23.15 39.19 1.50
C GLY A 57 23.52 37.82 2.07
N VAL A 58 24.31 37.81 3.14
CA VAL A 58 24.65 36.57 3.85
C VAL A 58 23.36 35.98 4.44
N LEU A 59 23.09 34.69 4.17
CA LEU A 59 21.86 34.00 4.57
C LEU A 59 21.52 34.18 6.06
N ARG A 60 22.55 34.18 6.92
CA ARG A 60 22.41 34.39 8.36
C ARG A 60 21.78 35.76 8.68
N ASP A 61 22.20 36.79 7.97
CA ASP A 61 21.78 38.18 8.24
C ASP A 61 20.47 38.52 7.53
N VAL A 62 20.11 37.76 6.49
CA VAL A 62 18.87 37.97 5.70
C VAL A 62 17.69 37.16 6.22
N ILE A 63 17.91 35.93 6.69
CA ILE A 63 16.83 34.98 7.02
C ILE A 63 16.59 34.84 8.53
N ILE A 64 17.66 34.71 9.34
CA ILE A 64 17.54 34.49 10.81
C ILE A 64 16.78 35.62 11.53
N PRO A 65 16.87 36.91 11.13
CA PRO A 65 16.07 37.96 11.77
C PRO A 65 14.56 37.85 11.52
N VAL A 66 14.18 37.21 10.42
CA VAL A 66 12.80 37.09 9.95
C VAL A 66 12.13 35.81 10.46
N VAL A 67 12.92 34.78 10.75
CA VAL A 67 12.46 33.51 11.32
C VAL A 67 13.48 32.98 12.32
N ASN A 68 13.02 32.62 13.51
CA ASN A 68 13.90 32.01 14.51
C ASN A 68 14.23 30.54 14.16
N GLU A 69 15.34 30.05 14.71
CA GLU A 69 15.84 28.70 14.43
C GLU A 69 14.84 27.59 14.83
N GLN A 70 14.09 27.79 15.91
CA GLN A 70 13.10 26.82 16.38
C GLN A 70 11.98 26.64 15.35
N THR A 71 11.47 27.73 14.78
CA THR A 71 10.47 27.71 13.71
C THR A 71 10.99 27.01 12.45
N LEU A 72 12.27 27.19 12.10
CA LEU A 72 12.89 26.46 10.98
C LEU A 72 13.02 24.96 11.27
N ARG A 73 13.43 24.58 12.49
CA ARG A 73 13.48 23.17 12.93
C ARG A 73 12.10 22.53 12.89
N ASP A 74 11.07 23.24 13.31
CA ASP A 74 9.69 22.79 13.30
C ASP A 74 9.15 22.64 11.86
N LEU A 75 9.50 23.55 10.95
CA LEU A 75 9.17 23.46 9.52
C LEU A 75 9.87 22.27 8.84
N ILE A 76 11.15 22.02 9.17
CA ILE A 76 11.88 20.84 8.70
C ILE A 76 11.20 19.56 9.20
N LYS A 77 10.76 19.53 10.46
CA LYS A 77 10.02 18.41 11.04
C LYS A 77 8.68 18.18 10.30
N GLU A 78 7.97 19.25 9.96
CA GLU A 78 6.72 19.21 9.17
C GLU A 78 6.94 18.64 7.76
N ILE A 79 7.95 19.12 7.02
CA ILE A 79 8.23 18.63 5.65
C ILE A 79 8.67 17.16 5.70
N LYS A 80 9.43 16.76 6.73
CA LYS A 80 9.73 15.33 6.96
C LYS A 80 8.47 14.51 7.25
N HIS A 81 7.38 15.13 7.72
CA HIS A 81 6.10 14.48 8.00
C HIS A 81 5.14 14.41 6.80
N THR A 82 5.56 14.82 5.59
CA THR A 82 4.83 14.56 4.34
C THR A 82 5.66 13.73 3.33
N GLY A 83 6.89 13.33 3.70
CA GLY A 83 7.83 12.55 2.89
C GLY A 83 8.04 11.10 3.37
N PRO A 84 9.19 10.46 3.06
CA PRO A 84 9.49 9.07 3.45
C PRO A 84 9.28 8.77 4.94
N ALA A 85 9.63 9.69 5.83
CA ALA A 85 9.44 9.50 7.27
C ALA A 85 7.96 9.46 7.70
N TYR A 86 7.04 10.06 6.94
CA TYR A 86 5.60 9.87 7.12
C TYR A 86 5.20 8.42 6.86
N ARG A 87 5.67 7.86 5.73
CA ARG A 87 5.39 6.49 5.33
C ARG A 87 5.98 5.49 6.32
N GLU A 88 7.20 5.72 6.80
CA GLU A 88 7.82 4.90 7.84
C GLU A 88 7.01 4.89 9.15
N LYS A 89 6.52 6.05 9.59
CA LYS A 89 5.64 6.13 10.78
C LYS A 89 4.35 5.34 10.57
N ILE A 90 3.69 5.48 9.42
CA ILE A 90 2.51 4.70 9.08
C ILE A 90 2.83 3.20 9.12
N ASN A 91 3.89 2.77 8.45
CA ASN A 91 4.28 1.37 8.38
C ASN A 91 4.59 0.79 9.76
N THR A 92 5.23 1.57 10.64
CA THR A 92 5.50 1.16 12.02
C THR A 92 4.20 0.84 12.77
N ILE A 93 3.18 1.68 12.62
CA ILE A 93 1.87 1.48 13.27
C ILE A 93 1.12 0.32 12.63
N ILE A 94 1.13 0.21 11.30
CA ILE A 94 0.53 -0.91 10.56
C ILE A 94 1.14 -2.23 11.01
N ARG A 95 2.47 -2.32 11.05
CA ARG A 95 3.23 -3.48 11.54
C ARG A 95 2.83 -3.89 12.95
N ALA A 96 2.83 -2.93 13.87
CA ALA A 96 2.48 -3.20 15.26
C ALA A 96 1.05 -3.74 15.38
N SER A 97 0.09 -3.12 14.67
CA SER A 97 -1.31 -3.55 14.64
C SER A 97 -1.47 -4.95 14.02
N TYR A 98 -0.81 -5.20 12.90
CA TYR A 98 -0.87 -6.48 12.22
C TYR A 98 -0.24 -7.59 13.08
N GLY A 99 1.00 -7.39 13.54
CA GLY A 99 1.75 -8.38 14.31
C GLY A 99 1.11 -8.74 15.66
N SER A 100 0.46 -7.79 16.33
CA SER A 100 -0.14 -8.02 17.66
C SER A 100 -1.46 -8.78 17.63
N HIS A 101 -2.34 -8.47 16.67
CA HIS A 101 -3.73 -8.95 16.71
C HIS A 101 -4.12 -9.78 15.48
N TYR A 102 -3.72 -9.33 14.29
CA TYR A 102 -4.26 -9.89 13.05
C TYR A 102 -3.42 -11.01 12.46
N ARG A 103 -2.10 -11.03 12.72
CA ARG A 103 -1.16 -11.99 12.13
C ARG A 103 -1.47 -13.44 12.49
N ARG A 104 -2.10 -13.69 13.65
CA ARG A 104 -2.56 -15.04 14.05
C ARG A 104 -3.88 -15.44 13.37
N MET A 105 -4.77 -14.49 13.11
CA MET A 105 -6.12 -14.79 12.59
C MET A 105 -6.15 -14.87 11.07
N VAL A 106 -5.34 -14.05 10.40
CA VAL A 106 -5.36 -13.93 8.94
C VAL A 106 -5.04 -15.27 8.24
N PRO A 107 -4.00 -16.03 8.62
CA PRO A 107 -3.72 -17.32 7.97
C PRO A 107 -4.90 -18.31 8.04
N GLU A 108 -5.62 -18.37 9.16
CA GLU A 108 -6.80 -19.22 9.32
C GLU A 108 -7.91 -18.84 8.31
N ILE A 109 -8.16 -17.54 8.15
CA ILE A 109 -9.14 -17.05 7.17
C ILE A 109 -8.67 -17.40 5.74
N LEU A 110 -7.38 -17.21 5.44
CA LEU A 110 -6.81 -17.54 4.14
C LEU A 110 -6.84 -19.05 3.84
N GLY A 111 -6.78 -19.90 4.87
CA GLY A 111 -6.87 -21.36 4.73
C GLY A 111 -8.28 -21.85 4.36
N ILE A 112 -9.31 -21.08 4.71
CA ILE A 112 -10.71 -21.40 4.40
C ILE A 112 -11.10 -20.94 2.98
N LEU A 113 -10.51 -19.84 2.50
CA LEU A 113 -10.90 -19.20 1.25
C LEU A 113 -10.05 -19.68 0.07
N GLU A 114 -10.71 -20.19 -0.98
CA GLU A 114 -10.04 -20.59 -2.21
C GLU A 114 -10.03 -19.44 -3.23
N PHE A 115 -8.90 -18.73 -3.32
CA PHE A 115 -8.73 -17.60 -4.23
C PHE A 115 -8.35 -18.05 -5.65
N ARG A 116 -9.00 -17.46 -6.65
CA ARG A 116 -8.78 -17.75 -8.07
C ARG A 116 -8.70 -16.47 -8.90
N SER A 117 -8.10 -16.57 -10.08
CA SER A 117 -8.06 -15.49 -11.07
C SER A 117 -8.06 -16.05 -12.48
N ASN A 118 -8.81 -15.40 -13.37
CA ASN A 118 -8.89 -15.78 -14.79
C ASN A 118 -7.75 -15.14 -15.61
N ASN A 119 -6.92 -14.31 -14.98
CA ASN A 119 -5.82 -13.61 -15.65
C ASN A 119 -4.48 -13.90 -14.96
N GLU A 120 -3.53 -14.43 -15.74
CA GLU A 120 -2.15 -14.72 -15.32
C GLU A 120 -1.48 -13.53 -14.62
N VAL A 121 -1.78 -12.29 -15.05
CA VAL A 121 -1.23 -11.05 -14.48
C VAL A 121 -1.51 -10.90 -12.98
N HIS A 122 -2.60 -11.51 -12.48
CA HIS A 122 -2.99 -11.42 -11.07
C HIS A 122 -2.66 -12.67 -10.25
N ARG A 123 -2.21 -13.76 -10.89
CA ARG A 123 -1.75 -14.97 -10.20
C ARG A 123 -0.56 -14.77 -9.26
N PRO A 124 0.36 -13.80 -9.46
CA PRO A 124 1.38 -13.48 -8.45
C PRO A 124 0.80 -13.25 -7.06
N VAL A 125 -0.34 -12.56 -6.93
CA VAL A 125 -1.00 -12.32 -5.63
C VAL A 125 -1.45 -13.62 -4.99
N ILE A 126 -2.01 -14.56 -5.75
CA ILE A 126 -2.43 -15.87 -5.25
C ILE A 126 -1.20 -16.68 -4.79
N ARG A 127 -0.12 -16.72 -5.59
CA ARG A 127 1.14 -17.37 -5.20
C ARG A 127 1.71 -16.77 -3.91
N ALA A 128 1.62 -15.46 -3.75
CA ALA A 128 2.08 -14.79 -2.54
C ALA A 128 1.22 -15.13 -1.31
N LEU A 129 -0.10 -15.33 -1.47
CA LEU A 129 -0.95 -15.82 -0.39
C LEU A 129 -0.57 -17.24 0.03
N GLU A 130 -0.15 -18.10 -0.90
CA GLU A 130 0.40 -19.41 -0.56
C GLU A 130 1.68 -19.30 0.26
N LEU A 131 2.57 -18.35 -0.03
CA LEU A 131 3.75 -18.09 0.81
C LEU A 131 3.35 -17.60 2.21
N VAL A 132 2.38 -16.69 2.31
CA VAL A 132 1.86 -16.22 3.62
C VAL A 132 1.34 -17.38 4.45
N LYS A 133 0.57 -18.30 3.84
CA LYS A 133 0.08 -19.52 4.48
C LYS A 133 1.22 -20.47 4.85
N LYS A 134 2.12 -20.77 3.91
CA LYS A 134 3.25 -21.70 4.10
C LYS A 134 4.13 -21.32 5.29
N PHE A 135 4.34 -20.02 5.50
CA PHE A 135 5.21 -19.55 6.57
C PHE A 135 4.48 -19.12 7.84
N SER A 136 3.15 -19.19 7.93
CA SER A 136 2.33 -18.61 9.02
C SER A 136 2.87 -18.95 10.41
N ASP A 137 3.19 -20.22 10.63
CA ASP A 137 3.58 -20.77 11.93
C ASP A 137 5.09 -20.71 12.21
N THR A 138 5.86 -20.15 11.28
CA THR A 138 7.31 -20.02 11.46
C THR A 138 7.68 -18.79 12.28
N GLY A 139 8.84 -18.83 12.95
CA GLY A 139 9.45 -17.68 13.62
C GLY A 139 10.26 -16.77 12.69
N TYR A 140 10.18 -16.95 11.37
CA TYR A 140 11.06 -16.28 10.42
C TYR A 140 10.82 -14.77 10.36
N HIS A 141 11.93 -14.03 10.49
CA HIS A 141 11.95 -12.58 10.28
C HIS A 141 11.98 -12.23 8.77
N TYR A 142 12.76 -12.99 8.01
CA TYR A 142 12.89 -12.87 6.56
C TYR A 142 12.33 -14.10 5.86
N LEU A 143 11.72 -13.92 4.68
CA LEU A 143 11.37 -15.07 3.83
C LEU A 143 12.65 -15.77 3.35
N PRO A 144 12.66 -17.12 3.25
CA PRO A 144 13.83 -17.85 2.79
C PRO A 144 14.20 -17.49 1.35
N MET A 145 15.50 -17.33 1.09
CA MET A 145 16.03 -17.02 -0.25
C MET A 145 15.82 -18.13 -1.28
N SER A 146 15.49 -19.35 -0.83
CA SER A 146 15.17 -20.49 -1.69
C SER A 146 13.78 -20.40 -2.32
N GLU A 147 12.92 -19.50 -1.84
CA GLU A 147 11.58 -19.33 -2.38
C GLU A 147 11.58 -18.36 -3.56
N GLU A 148 10.79 -18.66 -4.60
CA GLU A 148 10.43 -17.66 -5.61
C GLU A 148 9.39 -16.73 -4.99
N ILE A 149 9.82 -15.53 -4.57
CA ILE A 149 8.95 -14.55 -3.91
C ILE A 149 8.40 -13.57 -4.94
N PRO A 150 7.09 -13.60 -5.26
CA PRO A 150 6.54 -12.67 -6.23
C PRO A 150 6.55 -11.25 -5.64
N ILE A 151 7.14 -10.29 -6.36
CA ILE A 151 7.17 -8.87 -5.97
C ILE A 151 6.32 -8.05 -6.94
N ASP A 152 6.50 -8.29 -8.24
CA ASP A 152 5.81 -7.54 -9.29
C ASP A 152 4.33 -7.91 -9.35
N GLY A 153 3.46 -6.89 -9.48
CA GLY A 153 2.01 -7.05 -9.45
C GLY A 153 1.37 -7.14 -8.05
N ILE A 154 2.19 -7.20 -7.00
CA ILE A 154 1.75 -7.17 -5.59
C ILE A 154 2.17 -5.85 -4.93
N ILE A 155 3.42 -5.45 -5.15
CA ILE A 155 4.03 -4.31 -4.48
C ILE A 155 4.21 -3.20 -5.52
N LEU A 156 3.63 -2.02 -5.26
CA LEU A 156 3.98 -0.82 -6.01
C LEU A 156 5.45 -0.51 -5.81
N THR A 157 6.17 -0.11 -6.86
CA THR A 157 7.64 0.14 -6.81
C THR A 157 8.05 1.06 -5.65
N VAL A 158 7.23 2.07 -5.36
CA VAL A 158 7.40 3.03 -4.26
C VAL A 158 7.40 2.40 -2.86
N ASN A 159 6.89 1.17 -2.73
CA ASN A 159 6.81 0.42 -1.48
C ASN A 159 7.83 -0.72 -1.39
N LYS A 160 8.64 -0.97 -2.44
CA LYS A 160 9.67 -2.03 -2.40
C LYS A 160 10.69 -1.79 -1.28
N GLU A 161 11.05 -0.52 -1.05
CA GLU A 161 11.97 -0.09 0.03
C GLU A 161 11.47 -0.44 1.44
N ILE A 162 10.16 -0.63 1.62
CA ILE A 162 9.58 -1.00 2.92
C ILE A 162 9.82 -2.48 3.21
N ILE A 163 9.91 -3.31 2.17
CA ILE A 163 9.86 -4.77 2.29
C ILE A 163 11.26 -5.37 2.14
N VAL A 164 12.11 -4.75 1.33
CA VAL A 164 13.49 -5.17 1.11
C VAL A 164 14.40 -4.48 2.12
N GLU A 165 15.02 -5.28 2.98
CA GLU A 165 16.03 -4.85 3.94
C GLU A 165 17.39 -5.44 3.56
N LYS A 166 18.49 -4.81 4.00
CA LYS A 166 19.82 -5.40 3.89
C LYS A 166 20.21 -6.03 5.23
N ASP A 167 20.66 -7.28 5.19
CA ASP A 167 21.20 -7.94 6.38
C ASP A 167 22.61 -7.43 6.73
N GLU A 168 23.20 -7.97 7.80
CA GLU A 168 24.55 -7.62 8.25
C GLU A 168 25.64 -7.84 7.19
N LYS A 169 25.38 -8.68 6.18
CA LYS A 169 26.28 -8.96 5.06
C LYS A 169 25.98 -8.08 3.84
N GLY A 170 25.03 -7.16 3.95
CA GLY A 170 24.58 -6.31 2.85
C GLY A 170 23.68 -7.03 1.83
N GLN A 171 23.26 -8.27 2.10
CA GLN A 171 22.41 -9.04 1.22
C GLN A 171 20.96 -8.55 1.35
N GLU A 172 20.29 -8.35 0.21
CA GLU A 172 18.85 -8.05 0.21
C GLU A 172 18.05 -9.23 0.76
N ARG A 173 17.13 -8.92 1.67
CA ARG A 173 16.24 -9.85 2.35
C ARG A 173 14.83 -9.27 2.37
N ILE A 174 13.85 -10.14 2.15
CA ILE A 174 12.44 -9.75 2.16
C ILE A 174 11.91 -9.92 3.57
N ASN A 175 11.57 -8.82 4.22
CA ASN A 175 10.96 -8.86 5.53
C ASN A 175 9.57 -9.49 5.44
N ARG A 176 9.41 -10.63 6.12
CA ARG A 176 8.20 -11.45 6.02
C ARG A 176 6.95 -10.70 6.45
N MET A 177 7.02 -9.94 7.53
CA MET A 177 5.84 -9.24 8.06
C MET A 177 5.40 -8.10 7.13
N ASN A 178 6.35 -7.37 6.55
CA ASN A 178 6.03 -6.33 5.56
C ASN A 178 5.46 -6.94 4.29
N TYR A 179 6.04 -8.06 3.85
CA TYR A 179 5.54 -8.80 2.70
C TYR A 179 4.09 -9.26 2.92
N GLU A 180 3.79 -9.90 4.05
CA GLU A 180 2.43 -10.32 4.44
C GLU A 180 1.43 -9.16 4.35
N ILE A 181 1.76 -8.00 4.93
CA ILE A 181 0.91 -6.80 4.90
C ILE A 181 0.67 -6.34 3.46
N SER A 182 1.70 -6.27 2.63
CA SER A 182 1.57 -5.83 1.23
C SER A 182 0.76 -6.81 0.40
N VAL A 183 0.91 -8.12 0.61
CA VAL A 183 0.10 -9.15 -0.04
C VAL A 183 -1.38 -8.97 0.30
N LEU A 184 -1.70 -8.70 1.57
CA LEU A 184 -3.09 -8.48 2.00
C LEU A 184 -3.69 -7.21 1.43
N GLN A 185 -2.90 -6.13 1.32
CA GLN A 185 -3.31 -4.89 0.65
C GLN A 185 -3.61 -5.15 -0.84
N ALA A 186 -2.71 -5.85 -1.53
CA ALA A 186 -2.90 -6.21 -2.93
C ALA A 186 -4.14 -7.10 -3.12
N LEU A 187 -4.32 -8.12 -2.28
CA LEU A 187 -5.49 -8.99 -2.30
C LEU A 187 -6.79 -8.18 -2.18
N ARG A 188 -6.85 -7.27 -1.22
CA ARG A 188 -8.02 -6.40 -1.02
C ARG A 188 -8.34 -5.61 -2.30
N GLU A 189 -7.35 -5.02 -2.94
CA GLU A 189 -7.56 -4.27 -4.18
C GLU A 189 -8.07 -5.18 -5.30
N LYS A 190 -7.49 -6.36 -5.47
CA LYS A 190 -7.88 -7.29 -6.54
C LYS A 190 -9.26 -7.91 -6.33
N LEU A 191 -9.67 -8.15 -5.08
CA LEU A 191 -11.04 -8.58 -4.75
C LEU A 191 -12.07 -7.49 -5.09
N ARG A 192 -11.78 -6.23 -4.76
CA ARG A 192 -12.70 -5.11 -5.03
C ARG A 192 -12.89 -4.84 -6.53
N CYS A 193 -11.87 -5.12 -7.33
CA CYS A 193 -11.91 -4.93 -8.79
C CYS A 193 -12.19 -6.24 -9.55
N THR A 194 -12.70 -7.28 -8.86
CA THR A 194 -13.05 -8.61 -9.42
C THR A 194 -11.94 -9.28 -10.22
N LYS A 195 -10.68 -8.90 -9.95
CA LYS A 195 -9.48 -9.48 -10.58
C LYS A 195 -9.05 -10.78 -9.90
N ILE A 196 -9.39 -10.90 -8.62
CA ILE A 196 -9.37 -12.13 -7.85
C ILE A 196 -10.80 -12.37 -7.37
N TRP A 197 -11.21 -13.62 -7.43
CA TRP A 197 -12.51 -14.09 -6.95
C TRP A 197 -12.31 -15.30 -6.04
N VAL A 198 -13.35 -15.69 -5.32
CA VAL A 198 -13.29 -16.78 -4.34
C VAL A 198 -14.30 -17.85 -4.70
N ALA A 199 -13.86 -19.11 -4.74
CA ALA A 199 -14.76 -20.22 -5.03
C ALA A 199 -15.83 -20.35 -3.93
N GLY A 200 -17.09 -20.57 -4.33
CA GLY A 200 -18.21 -20.66 -3.39
C GLY A 200 -18.59 -19.32 -2.73
N ALA A 201 -18.13 -18.19 -3.25
CA ALA A 201 -18.66 -16.87 -2.91
C ALA A 201 -19.76 -16.47 -3.89
N ASN A 202 -20.71 -15.65 -3.45
CA ASN A 202 -21.76 -15.10 -4.32
C ASN A 202 -21.39 -13.70 -4.81
N ARG A 203 -21.03 -12.78 -3.91
CA ARG A 203 -20.64 -11.40 -4.28
C ARG A 203 -19.24 -11.33 -4.88
N TYR A 204 -18.35 -12.22 -4.45
CA TYR A 204 -16.97 -12.32 -4.92
C TYR A 204 -16.78 -13.53 -5.85
N ARG A 205 -17.82 -13.88 -6.61
CA ARG A 205 -17.82 -15.02 -7.55
C ARG A 205 -16.96 -14.75 -8.79
N ASN A 206 -16.79 -15.79 -9.60
CA ASN A 206 -16.12 -15.69 -10.90
C ASN A 206 -16.80 -14.61 -11.78
N PRO A 207 -16.10 -13.54 -12.20
CA PRO A 207 -16.68 -12.48 -13.02
C PRO A 207 -17.14 -12.97 -14.39
N ASP A 208 -16.60 -14.08 -14.90
CA ASP A 208 -17.02 -14.62 -16.20
C ASP A 208 -18.45 -15.17 -16.14
N HIS A 209 -18.98 -15.49 -14.95
CA HIS A 209 -20.38 -15.90 -14.80
C HIS A 209 -21.37 -14.74 -14.96
N ASP A 210 -20.88 -13.50 -14.91
CA ASP A 210 -21.71 -12.31 -15.15
C ASP A 210 -21.73 -11.92 -16.64
N LEU A 211 -21.00 -12.66 -17.50
CA LEU A 211 -21.01 -12.45 -18.95
C LEU A 211 -22.22 -13.15 -19.59
N PRO A 212 -22.81 -12.55 -20.65
CA PRO A 212 -23.78 -13.24 -21.50
C PRO A 212 -23.22 -14.56 -22.06
N THR A 213 -24.09 -15.57 -22.24
CA THR A 213 -23.68 -16.88 -22.77
C THR A 213 -23.12 -16.83 -24.19
N ASP A 214 -23.51 -15.82 -24.98
CA ASP A 214 -23.03 -15.55 -26.34
C ASP A 214 -21.80 -14.61 -26.37
N PHE A 215 -21.24 -14.23 -25.21
CA PHE A 215 -20.18 -13.23 -25.14
C PHE A 215 -18.91 -13.63 -25.91
N GLU A 216 -18.48 -14.89 -25.82
CA GLU A 216 -17.32 -15.39 -26.56
C GLU A 216 -17.61 -15.52 -28.06
N GLU A 217 -18.81 -15.98 -28.43
CA GLU A 217 -19.25 -16.08 -29.83
C GLU A 217 -19.31 -14.70 -30.51
N ARG A 218 -19.69 -13.68 -29.74
CA ARG A 218 -19.83 -12.28 -30.21
C ARG A 218 -18.67 -11.40 -29.76
N ARG A 219 -17.55 -11.98 -29.34
CA ARG A 219 -16.42 -11.25 -28.75
C ARG A 219 -15.91 -10.15 -29.68
N GLU A 220 -15.78 -10.42 -30.98
CA GLU A 220 -15.37 -9.41 -31.95
C GLU A 220 -16.38 -8.26 -32.09
N GLU A 221 -17.67 -8.56 -32.14
CA GLU A 221 -18.74 -7.56 -32.23
C GLU A 221 -18.78 -6.70 -30.97
N ASN A 222 -18.71 -7.33 -29.80
CA ASN A 222 -18.72 -6.68 -28.48
C ASN A 222 -17.53 -5.73 -28.31
N TYR A 223 -16.31 -6.18 -28.65
CA TYR A 223 -15.11 -5.35 -28.56
C TYR A 223 -15.11 -4.20 -29.57
N LYS A 224 -15.60 -4.42 -30.80
CA LYS A 224 -15.80 -3.36 -31.80
C LYS A 224 -16.80 -2.31 -31.33
N ALA A 225 -17.93 -2.73 -30.75
CA ALA A 225 -18.94 -1.82 -30.20
C ALA A 225 -18.42 -0.98 -29.03
N LEU A 226 -17.56 -1.57 -28.18
CA LEU A 226 -16.92 -0.89 -27.05
C LEU A 226 -15.69 -0.06 -27.44
N LYS A 227 -15.29 -0.04 -28.72
CA LYS A 227 -14.05 0.57 -29.23
C LYS A 227 -12.80 0.09 -28.46
N GLN A 228 -12.78 -1.17 -28.03
CA GLN A 228 -11.67 -1.75 -27.29
C GLN A 228 -10.85 -2.71 -28.19
N PRO A 229 -9.52 -2.77 -28.00
CA PRO A 229 -8.68 -3.70 -28.77
C PRO A 229 -9.00 -5.16 -28.40
N LEU A 230 -9.11 -6.00 -29.44
CA LEU A 230 -9.34 -7.45 -29.33
C LEU A 230 -8.22 -8.19 -28.59
N ASP A 231 -7.01 -7.64 -28.66
CA ASP A 231 -5.81 -8.16 -28.03
C ASP A 231 -5.50 -7.42 -26.72
N ARG A 232 -5.64 -8.13 -25.61
CA ARG A 232 -5.41 -7.61 -24.25
C ARG A 232 -3.93 -7.72 -23.84
N LYS A 233 -2.99 -7.57 -24.79
CA LYS A 233 -1.53 -7.65 -24.54
C LYS A 233 -0.81 -6.29 -24.50
N HIS A 234 -1.50 -5.16 -24.75
CA HIS A 234 -0.80 -3.86 -24.86
C HIS A 234 -1.53 -2.65 -24.26
N SER A 235 -2.38 -2.83 -23.25
CA SER A 235 -3.12 -1.72 -22.65
C SER A 235 -2.89 -1.58 -21.15
N LEU A 236 -1.61 -1.55 -20.73
CA LEU A 236 -1.19 -1.04 -19.40
C LEU A 236 0.22 -0.43 -19.51
N GLN A 237 0.35 0.63 -20.31
CA GLN A 237 1.31 1.70 -20.06
C GLN A 237 0.47 2.97 -19.92
N HIS A 238 0.03 3.29 -18.70
CA HIS A 238 -0.23 4.62 -18.16
C HIS A 238 -0.52 4.49 -16.67
#